data_AF-A0A0D0HRD0-F1
#
_entry.id   AF-A0A0D0HRD0-F1
#
_cell.length_a   1.000
_cell.length_b   1.000
_cell.length_c   1.000
_cell.angle_alpha   90.00
_cell.angle_beta   90.00
_cell.angle_gamma   90.00
#
_symmetry.space_group_name_H-M   'P 1'
#
loop_
_entity.id
_entity.type
_entity.pdbx_description
1 polymer ?
#
loop_
_entity_poly.entity_id
_entity_poly.type
_entity_poly.pdbx_seq_one_letter_code
_entity_poly.pdbx_strand_id
1 'polypeptide(L)'
;MLGFTEIEKPKTLKANGGLWYKIGDIELHIGVENREGYRSKSHPAFEVENIEAVRRHLEERGVVTQDEKTIPGVTRFSFHDPFHNRIEFLEKQQ
;
A
#
# COMPACT_ATOMS: atom_id res chain seq x y z
N MET A 1 8.62 -1.61 -6.59
CA MET A 1 7.86 -2.81 -6.17
C MET A 1 8.13 -3.07 -4.69
N LEU A 2 7.09 -3.37 -3.90
CA LEU A 2 7.10 -3.30 -2.42
C LEU A 2 7.74 -4.48 -1.69
N GLY A 3 8.07 -5.58 -2.38
CA GLY A 3 8.70 -6.75 -1.77
C GLY A 3 7.76 -7.64 -0.94
N PHE A 4 6.45 -7.44 -1.05
CA PHE A 4 5.46 -8.30 -0.40
C PHE A 4 5.45 -9.71 -1.01
N THR A 5 5.18 -10.72 -0.19
CA THR A 5 5.12 -12.12 -0.63
C THR A 5 3.69 -12.46 -1.01
N GLU A 6 3.43 -12.76 -2.29
CA GLU A 6 2.11 -13.24 -2.70
C GLU A 6 1.81 -14.61 -2.09
N ILE A 7 0.59 -14.79 -1.57
CA ILE A 7 0.12 -16.05 -1.00
C ILE A 7 -1.12 -16.55 -1.73
N GLU A 8 -1.27 -17.86 -1.80
CA GLU A 8 -2.37 -18.48 -2.52
C GLU A 8 -3.70 -18.29 -1.78
N LYS A 9 -4.72 -17.81 -2.50
CA LYS A 9 -6.09 -17.72 -1.96
C LYS A 9 -6.65 -19.10 -1.65
N PRO A 10 -7.47 -19.25 -0.59
CA PRO A 10 -8.25 -20.46 -0.36
C PRO A 10 -9.07 -20.87 -1.58
N LYS A 11 -9.19 -22.18 -1.84
CA LYS A 11 -9.88 -22.72 -3.02
C LYS A 11 -11.28 -22.11 -3.24
N THR A 12 -12.03 -21.89 -2.17
CA THR A 12 -13.39 -21.32 -2.18
C THR A 12 -13.43 -19.85 -2.64
N LEU A 13 -12.33 -19.11 -2.55
CA LEU A 13 -12.26 -17.68 -2.89
C LEU A 13 -11.55 -17.41 -4.22
N LYS A 14 -10.98 -18.43 -4.88
CA LYS A 14 -10.24 -18.25 -6.14
C LYS A 14 -11.12 -17.69 -7.26
N ALA A 15 -12.38 -18.09 -7.33
CA ALA A 15 -13.32 -17.63 -8.35
C ALA A 15 -13.58 -16.11 -8.32
N ASN A 16 -13.34 -15.45 -7.17
CA ASN A 16 -13.59 -14.02 -6.99
C ASN A 16 -12.47 -13.13 -7.56
N GLY A 17 -11.38 -13.71 -8.11
CA GLY A 17 -10.21 -12.97 -8.57
C GLY A 17 -9.45 -12.24 -7.46
N GLY A 18 -8.48 -11.40 -7.82
CA GLY A 18 -7.73 -10.58 -6.86
C GLY A 18 -6.52 -11.29 -6.26
N LEU A 19 -5.83 -10.62 -5.33
CA LEU A 19 -4.49 -10.96 -4.88
C LEU A 19 -4.40 -10.91 -3.35
N TRP A 20 -3.68 -11.86 -2.75
CA TRP A 20 -3.38 -11.88 -1.32
C TRP A 20 -1.87 -11.80 -1.11
N TYR A 21 -1.44 -10.98 -0.17
CA TYR A 21 -0.03 -10.80 0.17
C TYR A 21 0.20 -11.02 1.67
N LYS A 22 1.29 -11.68 2.03
CA LYS A 22 1.84 -11.71 3.38
C LYS A 22 2.78 -10.51 3.57
N ILE A 23 2.54 -9.75 4.65
CA ILE A 23 3.32 -8.56 5.02
C ILE A 23 3.58 -8.63 6.52
N GLY A 24 4.81 -8.94 6.92
CA GLY A 24 5.12 -9.16 8.34
C GLY A 24 4.21 -10.25 8.94
N ASP A 25 3.45 -9.90 9.96
CA ASP A 25 2.48 -10.77 10.65
C ASP A 25 1.06 -10.69 10.10
N ILE A 26 0.75 -9.70 9.24
CA ILE A 26 -0.57 -9.50 8.65
C ILE A 26 -0.67 -10.01 7.21
N GLU A 27 -1.89 -9.99 6.66
CA GLU A 27 -2.17 -10.23 5.25
C GLU A 27 -2.89 -9.01 4.64
N LEU A 28 -2.56 -8.68 3.39
CA LEU A 28 -3.26 -7.69 2.58
C LEU A 28 -4.04 -8.41 1.49
N HIS A 29 -5.36 -8.27 1.50
CA HIS A 29 -6.26 -8.87 0.51
C HIS A 29 -6.80 -7.78 -0.41
N ILE A 30 -6.50 -7.89 -1.71
CA ILE A 30 -7.00 -6.99 -2.75
C ILE A 30 -8.06 -7.74 -3.55
N GLY A 31 -9.32 -7.37 -3.34
CA GLY A 31 -10.47 -7.93 -4.08
C GLY A 31 -10.66 -7.23 -5.42
N VAL A 32 -11.23 -7.96 -6.39
CA VAL A 32 -11.66 -7.37 -7.66
C VAL A 32 -13.00 -6.68 -7.45
N GLU A 33 -13.11 -5.43 -7.89
CA GLU A 33 -14.36 -4.69 -7.93
C GLU A 33 -14.52 -4.00 -9.30
N ASN A 34 -15.76 -3.85 -9.75
CA ASN A 34 -16.05 -3.03 -10.94
C ASN A 34 -16.13 -1.55 -10.51
N ARG A 35 -15.01 -0.84 -10.61
CA ARG A 35 -14.84 0.54 -10.12
C ARG A 35 -14.19 1.46 -11.16
N GLU A 36 -14.69 1.45 -12.38
CA GLU A 36 -14.23 2.39 -13.40
C GLU A 36 -14.39 3.84 -12.90
N GLY A 37 -13.27 4.57 -12.85
CA GLY A 37 -13.24 6.01 -12.50
C GLY A 37 -13.42 6.36 -11.02
N TYR A 38 -13.47 5.38 -10.10
CA TYR A 38 -13.65 5.68 -8.67
C TYR A 38 -12.36 6.12 -7.98
N ARG A 39 -12.38 7.28 -7.30
CA ARG A 39 -11.28 7.76 -6.44
C ARG A 39 -11.74 7.81 -4.99
N SER A 40 -11.25 6.89 -4.17
CA SER A 40 -11.57 6.84 -2.74
C SER A 40 -10.61 7.66 -1.90
N LYS A 41 -11.12 8.20 -0.78
CA LYS A 41 -10.25 8.64 0.33
C LYS A 41 -9.83 7.48 1.24
N SER A 42 -10.55 6.35 1.21
CA SER A 42 -10.23 5.18 2.02
C SER A 42 -8.91 4.57 1.56
N HIS A 43 -8.05 4.22 2.52
CA HIS A 43 -6.71 3.70 2.29
C HIS A 43 -6.24 2.92 3.52
N PRO A 44 -5.43 1.87 3.35
CA PRO A 44 -4.59 1.36 4.41
C PRO A 44 -3.37 2.27 4.62
N ALA A 45 -2.89 2.31 5.87
CA ALA A 45 -1.63 2.91 6.22
C ALA A 45 -0.72 1.85 6.85
N PHE A 46 0.53 1.77 6.41
CA PHE A 46 1.52 0.85 6.95
C PHE A 46 2.64 1.62 7.63
N GLU A 47 2.98 1.20 8.84
CA GLU A 47 4.17 1.68 9.52
C GLU A 47 5.38 0.96 8.95
N VAL A 48 6.42 1.73 8.60
CA VAL A 48 7.66 1.23 7.99
C VAL A 48 8.86 1.77 8.75
N GLU A 49 9.97 1.04 8.67
CA GLU A 49 11.27 1.52 9.13
C GLU A 49 12.00 2.23 7.98
N ASN A 50 12.65 3.36 8.28
CA ASN A 50 13.39 4.18 7.34
C ASN A 50 12.54 4.63 6.13
N ILE A 51 11.56 5.50 6.41
CA ILE A 51 10.58 5.98 5.43
C ILE A 51 11.23 6.65 4.21
N GLU A 52 12.37 7.31 4.39
CA GLU A 52 13.11 7.96 3.30
C GLU A 52 13.72 6.93 2.34
N ALA A 53 14.23 5.81 2.84
CA ALA A 53 14.71 4.73 2.00
C ALA A 53 13.55 4.07 1.22
N VAL A 54 12.39 3.89 1.86
CA VAL A 54 11.19 3.36 1.21
C VAL A 54 10.70 4.30 0.11
N ARG A 55 10.63 5.62 0.39
CA ARG A 55 10.26 6.64 -0.59
C ARG A 55 11.19 6.60 -1.80
N ARG A 56 12.51 6.66 -1.58
CA ARG A 56 13.50 6.63 -2.65
C ARG A 56 13.36 5.38 -3.52
N HIS A 57 13.20 4.21 -2.90
CA HIS A 57 13.02 2.94 -3.61
C HIS A 57 11.79 2.93 -4.54
N LEU A 58 10.72 3.62 -4.15
CA LEU A 58 9.52 3.80 -4.96
C LEU A 58 9.74 4.77 -6.12
N GLU A 59 10.31 5.94 -5.84
CA GLU A 59 10.55 7.01 -6.82
C GLU A 59 11.54 6.59 -7.91
N GLU A 60 12.60 5.86 -7.55
CA GLU A 60 13.55 5.27 -8.50
C GLU A 60 12.89 4.31 -9.50
N ARG A 61 11.68 3.81 -9.18
CA ARG A 61 10.88 2.92 -10.03
C ARG A 61 9.69 3.64 -10.69
N GLY A 62 9.68 4.97 -10.67
CA GLY A 62 8.68 5.80 -11.33
C GLY A 62 7.35 5.91 -10.58
N VAL A 63 7.30 5.53 -9.29
CA VAL A 63 6.10 5.75 -8.46
C VAL A 63 6.11 7.18 -7.94
N VAL A 64 5.04 7.92 -8.24
CA VAL A 64 4.86 9.28 -7.73
C VAL A 64 4.38 9.23 -6.28
N THR A 65 5.15 9.84 -5.38
CA THR A 65 4.78 9.98 -3.97
C THR A 65 4.24 11.39 -3.68
N GLN A 66 3.42 11.50 -2.65
CA GLN A 66 2.82 12.75 -2.21
C GLN A 66 2.93 12.86 -0.69
N ASP A 67 3.46 13.98 -0.22
CA ASP A 67 3.49 14.29 1.21
C ASP A 67 2.08 14.44 1.77
N GLU A 68 1.90 13.90 2.98
CA GLU A 68 0.64 14.00 3.70
C GLU A 68 0.63 15.16 4.68
N LYS A 69 -0.57 15.52 5.16
CA LYS A 69 -0.71 16.55 6.19
C LYS A 69 0.15 16.22 7.41
N THR A 70 0.89 17.20 7.92
CA THR A 70 1.78 17.01 9.06
C THR A 70 1.03 16.49 10.28
N ILE A 71 1.58 15.44 10.90
CA ILE A 71 1.23 15.00 12.26
C ILE A 71 2.52 15.13 13.07
N PRO A 72 2.53 15.82 14.21
CA PRO A 72 3.72 15.92 15.05
C PRO A 72 4.29 14.54 15.39
N GLY A 73 5.60 14.36 15.20
CA GLY A 73 6.29 13.09 15.47
C GLY A 73 6.04 11.97 14.45
N VAL A 74 5.42 12.26 13.30
CA VAL A 74 5.18 11.25 12.26
C VAL A 74 5.58 11.80 10.90
N THR A 75 6.51 11.12 10.23
CA THR A 75 6.78 11.34 8.81
C THR A 75 5.88 10.42 8.00
N ARG A 76 5.22 10.94 6.97
CA ARG A 76 4.30 10.14 6.14
C ARG A 76 4.12 10.67 4.73
N PHE A 77 3.87 9.75 3.80
CA PHE A 77 3.51 10.03 2.42
C PHE A 77 2.53 9.00 1.91
N SER A 78 1.83 9.35 0.83
CA SER A 78 0.99 8.40 0.09
C SER A 78 1.41 8.27 -1.36
N PHE A 79 0.97 7.18 -1.98
CA PHE A 79 1.08 6.95 -3.42
C PHE A 79 -0.16 6.18 -3.88
N HIS A 80 -0.31 6.04 -5.19
CA HIS A 80 -1.36 5.20 -5.77
C HIS A 80 -0.75 3.91 -6.33
N ASP A 81 -1.37 2.78 -6.03
CA ASP A 81 -1.02 1.50 -6.63
C ASP A 81 -1.49 1.42 -8.11
N PRO A 82 -1.16 0.35 -8.86
CA PRO A 82 -1.59 0.19 -10.26
C PRO A 82 -3.12 0.16 -10.47
N PHE A 83 -3.89 -0.05 -9.40
CA PHE A 83 -5.35 -0.09 -9.41
C PHE A 83 -5.97 1.23 -8.91
N HIS A 84 -5.16 2.27 -8.69
CA HIS A 84 -5.54 3.58 -8.16
C HIS A 84 -6.02 3.56 -6.70
N ASN A 85 -5.68 2.54 -5.93
CA ASN A 85 -5.86 2.58 -4.47
C ASN A 85 -4.83 3.53 -3.87
N ARG A 86 -5.26 4.43 -2.99
CA ARG A 86 -4.33 5.21 -2.16
C ARG A 86 -3.73 4.28 -1.10
N ILE A 87 -2.41 4.32 -0.96
CA ILE A 87 -1.64 3.62 0.07
C ILE A 87 -0.81 4.65 0.83
N GLU A 88 -0.84 4.62 2.16
CA GLU A 88 -0.03 5.50 3.01
C GLU A 88 1.09 4.71 3.69
N PHE A 89 2.30 5.29 3.69
CA PHE A 89 3.41 4.84 4.53
C PHE A 89 3.73 5.91 5.56
N LEU A 90 4.00 5.47 6.78
CA LEU A 90 4.34 6.34 7.89
C LEU A 90 5.47 5.75 8.74
N GLU A 91 6.21 6.61 9.42
CA GLU A 91 7.20 6.25 10.41
C GLU A 91 7.05 7.19 11.60
N LYS A 92 6.91 6.64 12.80
CA LYS A 92 6.84 7.41 14.04
C LYS A 92 8.25 7.70 14.53
N GLN A 93 8.52 8.96 14.82
CA GLN A 93 9.77 9.39 15.44
C GLN A 93 9.70 9.02 16.94
N GLN A 94 10.64 8.20 17.40
CA GLN A 94 10.78 7.81 18.81
C GLN A 94 11.41 8.94 19.62
#